data_AF-A0A974YQW8-F1
#
_entry.id   AF-A0A974YQW8-F1
#
_cell.length_a   1.000
_cell.length_b   1.000
_cell.length_c   1.000
_cell.angle_alpha   90.00
_cell.angle_beta   90.00
_cell.angle_gamma   90.00
#
_symmetry.space_group_name_H-M   'P 1'
#
loop_
_entity.id
_entity.type
_entity.pdbx_description
1 polymer ?
#
loop_
_entity_poly.entity_id
_entity_poly.type
_entity_poly.pdbx_seq_one_letter_code
_entity_poly.pdbx_strand_id
1 'polypeptide(L)'
;MSELRRGPWRHRAEHGGDGSSIAGLPPRPAFRPLLSLEEKQAIFGKFSFQSDPVPGNPENIRILGDWEQKNIVNVKIPLQGFLGKSGPLSMRFHRAAERQLTALWLEWESSGLLDRILTYDGAYVPRFQRKSKTKLSNHAFGTAFDINAAFNPLGAEPALMGQKGCIRELVSIANKHGFYWGGHFLVREDGMHFEVAKLL
;
A
#
# COMPACT_ATOMS: atom_id res chain seq x y z
N MET A 1 -37.05 -9.86 58.43
CA MET A 1 -37.64 -8.94 57.42
C MET A 1 -36.84 -7.64 57.47
N SER A 2 -36.35 -7.16 56.32
CA SER A 2 -35.55 -5.94 56.12
C SER A 2 -34.13 -5.97 56.73
N GLU A 3 -33.03 -5.55 56.11
CA GLU A 3 -32.80 -4.83 54.85
C GLU A 3 -31.30 -4.89 54.46
N LEU A 4 -31.00 -4.48 53.22
CA LEU A 4 -29.74 -4.58 52.50
C LEU A 4 -28.53 -3.86 53.13
N ARG A 5 -27.31 -4.34 52.81
CA ARG A 5 -26.25 -3.53 52.17
C ARG A 5 -25.23 -4.41 51.45
N ARG A 6 -25.22 -4.28 50.11
CA ARG A 6 -24.26 -4.90 49.18
C ARG A 6 -22.96 -4.09 49.16
N GLY A 7 -21.82 -4.73 49.45
CA GLY A 7 -20.48 -4.17 49.18
C GLY A 7 -20.05 -4.47 47.74
N PRO A 8 -19.26 -3.60 47.10
CA PRO A 8 -19.02 -3.68 45.66
C PRO A 8 -18.02 -4.78 45.30
N TRP A 9 -18.45 -5.66 44.40
CA TRP A 9 -17.60 -6.53 43.62
C TRP A 9 -16.67 -5.67 42.74
N ARG A 10 -15.37 -5.67 43.03
CA ARG A 10 -14.37 -5.15 42.11
C ARG A 10 -14.19 -6.18 40.98
N HIS A 11 -14.88 -5.97 39.87
CA HIS A 11 -14.51 -6.61 38.61
C HIS A 11 -13.08 -6.18 38.27
N ARG A 12 -12.15 -7.13 38.35
CA ARG A 12 -10.84 -7.03 37.72
C ARG A 12 -11.10 -7.04 36.21
N ALA A 13 -10.98 -5.89 35.56
CA ALA A 13 -10.88 -5.82 34.12
C ALA A 13 -9.56 -6.51 33.74
N GLU A 14 -9.67 -7.68 33.10
CA GLU A 14 -8.56 -8.27 32.36
C GLU A 14 -8.31 -7.38 31.14
N HIS A 15 -7.33 -6.49 31.26
CA HIS A 15 -6.77 -5.79 30.12
C HIS A 15 -5.93 -6.77 29.30
N GLY A 16 -6.57 -7.49 28.38
CA GLY A 16 -5.91 -8.06 27.22
C GLY A 16 -5.59 -6.93 26.24
N GLY A 17 -4.39 -6.36 26.37
CA GLY A 17 -3.94 -5.25 25.55
C GLY A 17 -2.43 -5.24 25.43
N ASP A 18 -1.87 -6.22 24.73
CA ASP A 18 -0.56 -6.08 24.09
C ASP A 18 -0.80 -5.89 22.59
N GLY A 19 -1.01 -4.64 22.23
CA GLY A 19 -0.81 -4.15 20.88
C GLY A 19 -0.11 -2.81 21.04
N SER A 20 1.20 -2.86 21.28
CA SER A 20 2.06 -1.67 21.38
C SER A 20 1.77 -0.71 20.22
N SER A 21 0.93 0.30 20.47
CA SER A 21 0.68 1.38 19.55
C SER A 21 1.90 2.29 19.63
N ILE A 22 2.85 2.10 18.73
CA ILE A 22 3.84 3.13 18.44
C ILE A 22 3.02 4.38 18.10
N ALA A 23 3.15 5.43 18.91
CA ALA A 23 2.19 6.53 18.96
C ALA A 23 1.86 7.06 17.56
N GLY A 24 0.59 6.96 17.16
CA GLY A 24 0.09 7.52 15.90
C GLY A 24 0.20 6.63 14.65
N LEU A 25 0.66 5.37 14.70
CA LEU A 25 0.52 4.46 13.55
C LEU A 25 -0.93 3.93 13.43
N PRO A 26 -1.49 3.87 12.21
CA PRO A 26 -2.78 3.20 11.99
C PRO A 26 -2.65 1.70 12.28
N PRO A 27 -3.75 1.01 12.67
CA PRO A 27 -3.71 -0.41 12.98
C PRO A 27 -3.31 -1.23 11.74
N ARG A 28 -2.54 -2.31 11.97
CA ARG A 28 -2.18 -3.26 10.92
C ARG A 28 -3.41 -4.05 10.46
N PRO A 29 -3.49 -4.41 9.17
CA PRO A 29 -4.52 -5.34 8.72
C PRO A 29 -4.29 -6.75 9.29
N ALA A 30 -5.33 -7.59 9.27
CA ALA A 30 -5.25 -9.01 9.66
C ALA A 30 -4.55 -9.91 8.62
N PHE A 31 -4.00 -9.32 7.55
CA PHE A 31 -3.26 -10.01 6.50
C PHE A 31 -1.84 -9.42 6.39
N ARG A 32 -0.94 -10.18 5.78
CA ARG A 32 0.47 -9.80 5.59
C ARG A 32 0.73 -9.40 4.12
N PRO A 33 1.82 -8.66 3.85
CA PRO A 33 2.27 -8.40 2.47
C PRO A 33 2.72 -9.67 1.76
N LEU A 34 2.84 -9.59 0.43
CA LEU A 34 3.41 -10.63 -0.43
C LEU A 34 4.92 -10.43 -0.53
N LEU A 35 5.67 -11.31 0.10
CA LEU A 35 7.10 -11.12 0.35
C LEU A 35 7.96 -11.84 -0.69
N SER A 36 7.59 -13.06 -1.06
CA SER A 36 8.39 -13.91 -1.93
C SER A 36 8.05 -13.71 -3.41
N LEU A 37 8.99 -14.05 -4.29
CA LEU A 37 8.74 -14.06 -5.73
C LEU A 37 7.68 -15.08 -6.10
N GLU A 38 7.72 -16.25 -5.46
CA GLU A 38 6.79 -17.35 -5.70
C GLU A 38 5.35 -16.97 -5.37
N GLU A 39 5.12 -16.28 -4.24
CA GLU A 39 3.79 -15.78 -3.86
C GLU A 39 3.23 -14.83 -4.90
N LYS A 40 4.04 -13.88 -5.37
CA LYS A 40 3.64 -12.91 -6.40
C LYS A 40 3.34 -13.62 -7.71
N GLN A 41 4.18 -14.56 -8.13
CA GLN A 41 3.99 -15.29 -9.38
C GLN A 41 2.79 -16.24 -9.35
N ALA A 42 2.46 -16.80 -8.19
CA ALA A 42 1.27 -17.63 -8.02
C ALA A 42 -0.03 -16.82 -8.25
N ILE A 43 -0.04 -15.54 -7.89
CA ILE A 43 -1.23 -14.68 -7.99
C ILE A 43 -1.27 -13.90 -9.31
N PHE A 44 -0.13 -13.31 -9.69
CA PHE A 44 -0.03 -12.36 -10.82
C PHE A 44 0.62 -12.97 -12.07
N GLY A 45 0.93 -14.27 -12.03
CA GLY A 45 1.55 -15.00 -13.11
C GLY A 45 3.08 -14.86 -13.13
N LYS A 46 3.71 -15.88 -13.73
CA LYS A 46 5.15 -15.97 -13.90
C LYS A 46 5.61 -15.24 -15.17
N PHE A 47 6.75 -14.56 -15.08
CA PHE A 47 7.47 -14.03 -16.23
C PHE A 47 8.97 -14.25 -16.10
N SER A 48 9.62 -14.38 -17.25
CA SER A 48 11.07 -14.35 -17.36
C SER A 48 11.53 -12.90 -17.48
N PHE A 49 12.73 -12.61 -16.97
CA PHE A 49 13.30 -11.26 -17.03
C PHE A 49 14.82 -11.33 -17.07
N GLN A 50 15.43 -10.25 -17.51
CA GLN A 50 16.87 -10.03 -17.41
C GLN A 50 17.16 -8.69 -16.72
N SER A 51 18.27 -8.61 -16.00
CA SER A 51 18.79 -7.32 -15.52
C SER A 51 19.08 -6.44 -16.74
N ASP A 52 18.57 -5.21 -16.74
CA ASP A 52 18.74 -4.25 -17.83
C ASP A 52 18.93 -2.83 -17.26
N PRO A 53 20.00 -2.58 -16.47
CA PRO A 53 20.16 -1.31 -15.75
C PRO A 53 20.17 -0.11 -16.70
N VAL A 54 19.51 0.99 -16.30
CA VAL A 54 19.49 2.25 -17.07
C VAL A 54 19.91 3.43 -16.19
N PRO A 55 20.38 4.55 -16.77
CA PRO A 55 20.69 5.76 -16.00
C PRO A 55 19.53 6.16 -15.09
N GLY A 56 19.79 6.37 -13.80
CA GLY A 56 18.79 6.71 -12.79
C GLY A 56 17.95 5.54 -12.25
N ASN A 57 18.06 4.34 -12.82
CA ASN A 57 17.39 3.13 -12.32
C ASN A 57 18.32 1.90 -12.49
N PRO A 58 19.35 1.76 -11.62
CA PRO A 58 20.28 0.62 -11.71
C PRO A 58 19.60 -0.72 -11.41
N GLU A 59 18.41 -0.71 -10.79
CA GLU A 59 17.61 -1.90 -10.54
C GLU A 59 16.69 -2.30 -11.70
N ASN A 60 16.74 -1.58 -12.83
CA ASN A 60 15.87 -1.86 -13.97
C ASN A 60 16.05 -3.29 -14.51
N ILE A 61 14.92 -3.89 -14.88
CA ILE A 61 14.86 -5.17 -15.57
C ILE A 61 14.10 -5.03 -16.88
N ARG A 62 14.37 -5.94 -17.81
CA ARG A 62 13.53 -6.16 -18.99
C ARG A 62 12.73 -7.42 -18.79
N ILE A 63 11.40 -7.29 -18.77
CA ILE A 63 10.50 -8.45 -18.82
C ILE A 63 10.53 -9.04 -20.23
N LEU A 64 10.63 -10.37 -20.31
CA LEU A 64 10.69 -11.12 -21.56
C LEU A 64 9.33 -11.73 -21.89
N GLY A 65 9.00 -11.82 -23.18
CA GLY A 65 7.72 -12.36 -23.66
C GLY A 65 6.57 -11.36 -23.56
N ASP A 66 5.35 -11.87 -23.42
CA ASP A 66 4.11 -11.09 -23.53
C ASP A 66 3.40 -10.84 -22.18
N TRP A 67 4.06 -11.17 -21.06
CA TRP A 67 3.45 -11.05 -19.74
C TRP A 67 3.02 -9.61 -19.43
N GLU A 68 3.86 -8.61 -19.72
CA GLU A 68 3.51 -7.20 -19.49
C GLU A 68 2.29 -6.80 -20.32
N GLN A 69 2.27 -7.13 -21.61
CA GLN A 69 1.17 -6.80 -22.52
C GLN A 69 -0.15 -7.43 -22.07
N LYS A 70 -0.09 -8.67 -21.57
CA LYS A 70 -1.27 -9.39 -21.09
C LYS A 70 -1.79 -8.86 -19.77
N ASN A 71 -0.90 -8.45 -18.86
CA ASN A 71 -1.26 -8.25 -17.46
C ASN A 71 -1.27 -6.80 -17.00
N ILE A 72 -0.53 -5.90 -17.64
CA ILE A 72 -0.45 -4.49 -17.24
C ILE A 72 -1.35 -3.65 -18.15
N VAL A 73 -2.42 -3.10 -17.57
CA VAL A 73 -3.41 -2.28 -18.26
C VAL A 73 -3.37 -0.84 -17.77
N ASN A 74 -3.88 0.09 -18.58
CA ASN A 74 -4.15 1.46 -18.15
C ASN A 74 -5.50 1.51 -17.45
N VAL A 75 -5.51 1.41 -16.12
CA VAL A 75 -6.73 1.54 -15.32
C VAL A 75 -7.14 3.01 -15.31
N LYS A 76 -8.37 3.29 -15.75
CA LYS A 76 -8.97 4.63 -15.69
C LYS A 76 -9.86 4.73 -14.44
N ILE A 77 -9.33 5.34 -13.39
CA ILE A 77 -10.05 5.54 -12.14
C ILE A 77 -10.91 6.80 -12.28
N PRO A 78 -12.25 6.72 -12.21
CA PRO A 78 -13.14 7.80 -12.57
C PRO A 78 -13.31 8.83 -11.44
N LEU A 79 -12.20 9.42 -10.99
CA LEU A 79 -12.19 10.53 -10.04
C LEU A 79 -12.80 11.79 -10.68
N GLN A 80 -13.48 12.59 -9.87
CA GLN A 80 -13.98 13.91 -10.26
C GLN A 80 -12.82 14.89 -10.44
N GLY A 81 -11.84 14.84 -9.53
CA GLY A 81 -10.62 15.62 -9.63
C GLY A 81 -9.50 15.13 -8.71
N PHE A 82 -8.28 15.22 -9.21
CA PHE A 82 -7.08 14.78 -8.51
C PHE A 82 -5.88 15.67 -8.86
N LEU A 83 -5.15 16.15 -7.85
CA LEU A 83 -3.97 17.02 -8.02
C LEU A 83 -4.22 18.23 -8.94
N GLY A 84 -5.37 18.90 -8.76
CA GLY A 84 -5.75 20.08 -9.54
C GLY A 84 -6.18 19.79 -10.99
N LYS A 85 -6.32 18.51 -11.38
CA LYS A 85 -6.83 18.09 -12.69
C LYS A 85 -8.21 17.46 -12.53
N SER A 86 -9.16 17.83 -13.38
CA SER A 86 -10.46 17.15 -13.47
C SER A 86 -10.36 15.88 -14.30
N GLY A 87 -11.22 14.91 -14.01
CA GLY A 87 -11.32 13.67 -14.78
C GLY A 87 -10.41 12.53 -14.27
N PRO A 88 -10.37 11.41 -15.01
CA PRO A 88 -9.89 10.16 -14.45
C PRO A 88 -8.37 10.16 -14.18
N LEU A 89 -7.97 9.55 -13.07
CA LEU A 89 -6.58 9.16 -12.84
C LEU A 89 -6.29 7.90 -13.66
N SER A 90 -5.30 7.97 -14.54
CA SER A 90 -4.82 6.82 -15.30
C SER A 90 -3.61 6.19 -14.61
N MET A 91 -3.68 4.89 -14.31
CA MET A 91 -2.60 4.15 -13.65
C MET A 91 -2.27 2.87 -14.41
N ARG A 92 -1.00 2.65 -14.76
CA ARG A 92 -0.53 1.34 -15.25
C ARG A 92 -0.50 0.38 -14.07
N PHE A 93 -1.38 -0.62 -14.08
CA PHE A 93 -1.56 -1.56 -12.97
C PHE A 93 -1.91 -2.96 -13.47
N HIS A 94 -1.77 -3.96 -12.60
CA HIS A 94 -2.12 -5.33 -12.92
C HIS A 94 -3.63 -5.48 -13.08
N ARG A 95 -4.09 -6.03 -14.22
CA ARG A 95 -5.52 -6.20 -14.55
C ARG A 95 -6.34 -6.91 -13.48
N ALA A 96 -5.75 -7.89 -12.78
CA ALA A 96 -6.44 -8.64 -11.74
C ALA A 96 -6.85 -7.76 -10.54
N ALA A 97 -6.16 -6.64 -10.31
CA ALA A 97 -6.43 -5.72 -9.22
C ALA A 97 -7.15 -4.43 -9.69
N GLU A 98 -7.58 -4.35 -10.96
CA GLU A 98 -8.22 -3.16 -11.52
C GLU A 98 -9.43 -2.70 -10.69
N ARG A 99 -10.30 -3.63 -10.31
CA ARG A 99 -11.53 -3.33 -9.56
C ARG A 99 -11.23 -2.82 -8.15
N GLN A 100 -10.38 -3.51 -7.40
CA GLN A 100 -10.04 -3.08 -6.03
C GLN A 100 -9.21 -1.79 -6.02
N LEU A 101 -8.35 -1.57 -7.01
CA LEU A 101 -7.65 -0.30 -7.18
C LEU A 101 -8.67 0.83 -7.40
N THR A 102 -9.59 0.64 -8.34
CA THR A 102 -10.62 1.64 -8.64
C THR A 102 -11.48 1.93 -7.42
N ALA A 103 -11.94 0.89 -6.71
CA ALA A 103 -12.75 1.03 -5.51
C ALA A 103 -12.01 1.75 -4.37
N LEU A 104 -10.72 1.46 -4.17
CA LEU A 104 -9.87 2.14 -3.19
C LEU A 104 -9.83 3.65 -3.43
N TRP A 105 -9.45 4.05 -4.63
CA TRP A 105 -9.29 5.47 -4.96
C TRP A 105 -10.61 6.24 -4.94
N LEU A 106 -11.71 5.61 -5.36
CA LEU A 106 -13.04 6.20 -5.25
C LEU A 106 -13.50 6.33 -3.78
N GLU A 107 -13.16 5.37 -2.92
CA GLU A 107 -13.49 5.48 -1.49
C GLU A 107 -12.67 6.57 -0.81
N TRP A 108 -11.40 6.77 -1.20
CA TRP A 108 -10.61 7.92 -0.76
C TRP A 108 -11.23 9.25 -1.22
N GLU A 109 -11.75 9.33 -2.46
CA GLU A 109 -12.47 10.51 -2.95
C GLU A 109 -13.74 10.77 -2.14
N SER A 110 -14.63 9.78 -2.01
CA SER A 110 -15.89 9.94 -1.28
C SER A 110 -15.70 10.22 0.21
N SER A 111 -14.55 9.81 0.76
CA SER A 111 -14.17 10.09 2.16
C SER A 111 -13.50 11.45 2.34
N GLY A 112 -13.28 12.21 1.25
CA GLY A 112 -12.64 13.53 1.30
C GLY A 112 -11.14 13.48 1.63
N LEU A 113 -10.46 12.37 1.31
CA LEU A 113 -9.07 12.13 1.71
C LEU A 113 -8.03 12.34 0.60
N LEU A 114 -8.45 12.66 -0.63
CA LEU A 114 -7.52 12.87 -1.74
C LEU A 114 -6.59 14.08 -1.52
N ASP A 115 -6.95 15.02 -0.64
CA ASP A 115 -6.11 16.16 -0.27
C ASP A 115 -4.86 15.77 0.53
N ARG A 116 -4.82 14.55 1.10
CA ARG A 116 -3.63 13.97 1.72
C ARG A 116 -2.59 13.57 0.69
N ILE A 117 -2.99 13.38 -0.57
CA ILE A 117 -2.12 12.97 -1.66
C ILE A 117 -1.62 14.22 -2.38
N LEU A 118 -0.36 14.57 -2.13
CA LEU A 118 0.33 15.71 -2.71
C LEU A 118 1.05 15.35 -4.01
N THR A 119 1.51 14.11 -4.11
CA THR A 119 2.17 13.56 -5.31
C THR A 119 1.74 12.12 -5.56
N TYR A 120 1.63 11.76 -6.84
CA TYR A 120 1.61 10.39 -7.30
C TYR A 120 2.95 10.08 -7.94
N ASP A 121 3.67 9.12 -7.38
CA ASP A 121 5.10 8.89 -7.65
C ASP A 121 5.36 7.60 -8.46
N GLY A 122 4.28 6.94 -8.92
CA GLY A 122 4.31 5.86 -9.90
C GLY A 122 3.74 4.53 -9.37
N ALA A 123 3.45 3.61 -10.30
CA ALA A 123 2.87 2.31 -9.99
C ALA A 123 3.60 1.14 -10.65
N TYR A 124 3.53 1.03 -11.98
CA TYR A 124 4.28 -0.01 -12.70
C TYR A 124 5.69 0.45 -13.06
N VAL A 125 6.70 -0.23 -12.49
CA VAL A 125 8.12 -0.05 -12.83
C VAL A 125 8.80 -1.43 -12.82
N PRO A 126 9.24 -1.97 -13.97
CA PRO A 126 9.91 -3.26 -14.03
C PRO A 126 11.33 -3.16 -13.45
N ARG A 127 11.45 -3.38 -12.14
CA ARG A 127 12.72 -3.29 -11.41
C ARG A 127 12.84 -4.26 -10.23
N PHE A 128 14.08 -4.52 -9.81
CA PHE A 128 14.34 -5.03 -8.47
C PHE A 128 13.95 -3.99 -7.39
N GLN A 129 13.83 -4.45 -6.14
CA GLN A 129 13.69 -3.57 -4.98
C GLN A 129 14.87 -2.61 -4.90
N ARG A 130 14.66 -1.39 -4.39
CA ARG A 130 15.73 -0.38 -4.27
C ARG A 130 16.91 -0.92 -3.47
N LYS A 131 18.12 -0.82 -4.04
CA LYS A 131 19.36 -1.39 -3.50
C LYS A 131 19.41 -2.93 -3.47
N SER A 132 18.55 -3.62 -4.24
CA SER A 132 18.60 -5.07 -4.45
C SER A 132 18.97 -5.41 -5.89
N LYS A 133 19.66 -6.53 -6.08
CA LYS A 133 19.95 -7.12 -7.40
C LYS A 133 19.27 -8.47 -7.63
N THR A 134 18.49 -8.93 -6.65
CA THR A 134 17.98 -10.32 -6.61
C THR A 134 16.50 -10.42 -6.26
N LYS A 135 15.91 -9.38 -5.65
CA LYS A 135 14.50 -9.39 -5.22
C LYS A 135 13.65 -8.47 -6.10
N LEU A 136 12.65 -9.02 -6.78
CA LEU A 136 11.72 -8.21 -7.57
C LEU A 136 10.83 -7.33 -6.68
N SER A 137 10.66 -6.10 -7.11
CA SER A 137 9.74 -5.13 -6.52
C SER A 137 8.29 -5.51 -6.81
N ASN A 138 7.34 -5.15 -5.93
CA ASN A 138 5.90 -5.25 -6.26
C ASN A 138 5.50 -4.31 -7.42
N HIS A 139 6.23 -3.20 -7.60
CA HIS A 139 6.10 -2.37 -8.80
C HIS A 139 6.38 -3.13 -10.12
N ALA A 140 7.23 -4.16 -10.10
CA ALA A 140 7.53 -4.96 -11.30
C ALA A 140 6.36 -5.87 -11.70
N PHE A 141 5.43 -6.12 -10.79
CA PHE A 141 4.19 -6.85 -11.05
C PHE A 141 3.01 -5.92 -11.36
N GLY A 142 3.20 -4.60 -11.26
CA GLY A 142 2.12 -3.62 -11.37
C GLY A 142 1.11 -3.74 -10.24
N THR A 143 1.56 -4.13 -9.06
CA THR A 143 0.70 -4.40 -7.89
C THR A 143 0.97 -3.45 -6.74
N ALA A 144 1.72 -2.37 -7.00
CA ALA A 144 2.00 -1.35 -6.01
C ALA A 144 1.97 0.05 -6.61
N PHE A 145 1.76 1.05 -5.77
CA PHE A 145 1.88 2.45 -6.12
C PHE A 145 2.49 3.25 -4.97
N ASP A 146 3.22 4.31 -5.33
CA ASP A 146 3.84 5.24 -4.40
C ASP A 146 3.13 6.60 -4.47
N ILE A 147 2.91 7.20 -3.29
CA ILE A 147 2.39 8.56 -3.13
C ILE A 147 3.18 9.31 -2.07
N ASN A 148 3.30 10.63 -2.22
CA ASN A 148 4.04 11.49 -1.29
C ASN A 148 5.50 11.05 -1.04
N ALA A 149 6.19 10.53 -2.06
CA ALA A 149 7.55 9.98 -1.95
C ALA A 149 8.57 10.98 -1.38
N ALA A 150 8.45 12.26 -1.76
CA ALA A 150 9.32 13.32 -1.26
C ALA A 150 9.17 13.57 0.26
N PHE A 151 8.05 13.15 0.86
CA PHE A 151 7.75 13.33 2.28
C PHE A 151 7.86 12.03 3.09
N ASN A 152 7.95 10.89 2.42
CA ASN A 152 8.02 9.56 3.04
C ASN A 152 9.20 8.76 2.43
N PRO A 153 10.45 9.18 2.67
CA PRO A 153 11.60 8.52 2.08
C PRO A 153 11.77 7.09 2.61
N LEU A 154 12.07 6.16 1.70
CA LEU A 154 12.25 4.75 2.00
C LEU A 154 13.29 4.49 3.11
N GLY A 155 12.86 3.82 4.18
CA GLY A 155 13.64 3.50 5.37
C GLY A 155 13.64 4.57 6.47
N ALA A 156 12.88 5.65 6.30
CA ALA A 156 12.62 6.63 7.35
C ALA A 156 11.22 6.43 7.96
N GLU A 157 11.03 7.00 9.14
CA GLU A 157 9.72 7.04 9.79
C GLU A 157 8.70 7.75 8.86
N PRO A 158 7.56 7.11 8.55
CA PRO A 158 6.51 7.75 7.75
C PRO A 158 5.99 9.01 8.42
N ALA A 159 5.65 10.03 7.63
CA ALA A 159 5.16 11.31 8.13
C ALA A 159 4.06 11.14 9.20
N LEU A 160 4.22 11.80 10.33
CA LEU A 160 3.32 11.77 11.48
C LEU A 160 2.05 12.59 11.21
N MET A 161 1.00 12.36 12.00
CA MET A 161 -0.20 13.21 11.96
C MET A 161 0.17 14.68 12.15
N GLY A 162 -0.33 15.54 11.26
CA GLY A 162 0.00 16.98 11.22
C GLY A 162 1.27 17.33 10.42
N GLN A 163 2.08 16.37 10.01
CA GLN A 163 3.21 16.62 9.10
C GLN A 163 2.76 16.62 7.63
N LYS A 164 3.44 17.42 6.82
CA LYS A 164 3.21 17.48 5.38
C LYS A 164 3.49 16.11 4.75
N GLY A 165 2.55 15.64 3.92
CA GLY A 165 2.66 14.36 3.23
C GLY A 165 2.27 13.14 4.08
N CYS A 166 1.68 13.35 5.26
CA CYS A 166 1.09 12.27 6.05
C CYS A 166 -0.07 11.59 5.30
N ILE A 167 -0.04 10.26 5.26
CA ILE A 167 -1.03 9.42 4.60
C ILE A 167 -1.65 8.36 5.52
N ARG A 168 -1.48 8.52 6.83
CA ARG A 168 -1.94 7.53 7.82
C ARG A 168 -3.46 7.35 7.82
N GLU A 169 -4.21 8.41 7.51
CA GLU A 169 -5.66 8.39 7.35
C GLU A 169 -6.12 7.54 6.13
N LEU A 170 -5.24 7.32 5.14
CA LEU A 170 -5.56 6.51 3.95
C LEU A 170 -5.52 5.00 4.22
N VAL A 171 -4.78 4.58 5.26
CA VAL A 171 -4.34 3.20 5.44
C VAL A 171 -5.49 2.24 5.75
N SER A 172 -6.47 2.64 6.56
CA SER A 172 -7.58 1.75 6.90
C SER A 172 -8.44 1.40 5.68
N ILE A 173 -8.69 2.37 4.80
CA ILE A 173 -9.42 2.17 3.55
C ILE A 173 -8.57 1.33 2.58
N ALA A 174 -7.25 1.58 2.47
CA ALA A 174 -6.36 0.72 1.69
C ALA A 174 -6.42 -0.74 2.15
N ASN A 175 -6.37 -0.97 3.46
CA ASN A 175 -6.47 -2.29 4.06
C ASN A 175 -7.80 -2.98 3.74
N LYS A 176 -8.92 -2.24 3.80
CA LYS A 176 -10.25 -2.73 3.40
C LYS A 176 -10.26 -3.24 1.96
N HIS A 177 -9.54 -2.57 1.06
CA HIS A 177 -9.41 -2.93 -0.36
C HIS A 177 -8.27 -3.89 -0.67
N GLY A 178 -7.73 -4.59 0.34
CA GLY A 178 -6.72 -5.63 0.16
C GLY A 178 -5.30 -5.13 -0.12
N PHE A 179 -5.05 -3.83 0.06
CA PHE A 179 -3.72 -3.25 0.00
C PHE A 179 -3.06 -3.27 1.37
N TYR A 180 -1.75 -3.51 1.41
CA TYR A 180 -0.91 -3.37 2.60
C TYR A 180 -0.07 -2.10 2.45
N TRP A 181 0.05 -1.34 3.53
CA TRP A 181 0.86 -0.12 3.56
C TRP A 181 2.30 -0.41 4.00
N GLY A 182 3.27 0.07 3.23
CA GLY A 182 4.70 -0.15 3.49
C GLY A 182 5.22 0.51 4.77
N GLY A 183 4.51 1.50 5.32
CA GLY A 183 4.80 2.03 6.66
C GLY A 183 4.61 1.01 7.79
N HIS A 184 4.03 -0.16 7.51
CA HIS A 184 3.94 -1.27 8.45
C HIS A 184 5.04 -2.34 8.27
N PHE A 185 6.00 -2.16 7.36
CA PHE A 185 7.11 -3.10 7.20
C PHE A 185 8.05 -3.08 8.40
N LEU A 186 8.42 -4.27 8.89
CA LEU A 186 9.20 -4.42 10.14
C LEU A 186 10.69 -4.11 10.01
N VAL A 187 11.26 -4.31 8.81
CA VAL A 187 12.71 -4.22 8.59
C VAL A 187 13.10 -2.88 7.98
N ARG A 188 12.29 -2.38 7.05
CA ARG A 188 12.53 -1.16 6.31
C ARG A 188 11.19 -0.55 5.95
N GLU A 189 10.76 0.41 6.73
CA GLU A 189 9.52 1.14 6.51
C GLU A 189 9.54 1.83 5.15
N ASP A 190 8.39 1.84 4.48
CA ASP A 190 8.20 2.47 3.19
C ASP A 190 6.90 3.28 3.21
N GLY A 191 6.96 4.47 3.80
CA GLY A 191 5.76 5.27 4.10
C GLY A 191 5.00 5.71 2.86
N MET A 192 5.64 5.81 1.69
CA MET A 192 4.99 6.20 0.43
C MET A 192 4.22 5.05 -0.23
N HIS A 193 4.46 3.81 0.18
CA HIS A 193 4.17 2.62 -0.60
C HIS A 193 2.87 1.93 -0.20
N PHE A 194 2.05 1.56 -1.19
CA PHE A 194 0.95 0.62 -1.02
C PHE A 194 1.08 -0.52 -2.02
N GLU A 195 0.85 -1.75 -1.57
CA GLU A 195 0.90 -2.95 -2.42
C GLU A 195 -0.31 -3.85 -2.23
N VAL A 196 -0.75 -4.52 -3.30
CA VAL A 196 -1.77 -5.55 -3.22
C VAL A 196 -1.22 -6.72 -2.41
N ALA A 197 -1.83 -7.00 -1.25
CA ALA A 197 -1.50 -8.14 -0.42
C ALA A 197 -2.45 -9.32 -0.64
N LYS A 198 -3.68 -9.03 -1.08
CA LYS A 198 -4.66 -10.04 -1.51
C LYS A 198 -5.56 -9.46 -2.60
N LEU A 199 -6.00 -10.35 -3.50
CA LEU A 199 -7.09 -10.05 -4.43
C LEU A 199 -8.43 -10.15 -3.70
N LEU A 200 -9.40 -9.34 -4.14
CA LEU A 200 -10.78 -9.32 -3.63
C LEU A 200 -11.77 -9.86 -4.66
#